data_AF-A0A8C5R1B7-F1
#
_entry.id   AF-A0A8C5R1B7-F1
#
_cell.length_a   1.000
_cell.length_b   1.000
_cell.length_c   1.000
_cell.angle_alpha   90.00
_cell.angle_beta   90.00
_cell.angle_gamma   90.00
#
_symmetry.space_group_name_H-M   'P 1'
#
loop_
_entity.id
_entity.type
_entity.pdbx_description
1 polymer ?
#
loop_
_entity_poly.entity_id
_entity_poly.type
_entity_poly.pdbx_seq_one_letter_code
_entity_poly.pdbx_strand_id
1 'polypeptide(L)'
;MASLGLGLNLSRKKNLSRNAAVERKNLITVCRFSVKTLIDRSCFETIDDSAPEFVNFASILEQILSHRLKGQITWFGYESPRSFWDYIRVACSKVPHSCICSIENMENVSSSRAKGRAWIRVALMEKRLSEYITAALRDFKTTRRFYDDGAIVLGEEANMLAGMLLGLNAIDFSFCLKGEGLDGSFPAVIDYTPYLKFTQSSDSISSDEEELRTLGSSGSESSTPENIGPPFIMDENSWYNKCKRVEQKYRLALEQKPIATRCSQRQGGTSTPRGGVARQDSSPAAATDAIVARMVDSTDRAMGRLWSML
;
A
#
# COMPACT_ATOMS: atom_id res chain seq x y z
N MET A 1 41.90 30.14 -17.63
CA MET A 1 40.61 30.27 -16.92
C MET A 1 39.57 29.33 -17.52
N ALA A 2 39.74 27.99 -17.40
CA ALA A 2 38.82 27.01 -18.03
C ALA A 2 38.40 25.85 -17.10
N SER A 3 38.62 25.95 -15.78
CA SER A 3 38.31 24.86 -14.82
C SER A 3 37.04 25.07 -13.99
N LEU A 4 36.46 26.27 -13.96
CA LEU A 4 35.29 26.58 -13.11
C LEU A 4 33.95 26.04 -13.65
N GLY A 5 33.85 25.78 -14.96
CA GLY A 5 32.62 25.29 -15.60
C GLY A 5 32.35 23.79 -15.40
N LEU A 6 33.39 22.97 -15.20
CA LEU A 6 33.27 21.52 -15.01
C LEU A 6 32.79 21.15 -13.60
N GLY A 7 33.24 21.88 -12.57
CA GLY A 7 32.86 21.64 -11.18
C GLY A 7 31.38 21.91 -10.89
N LEU A 8 30.83 23.01 -11.42
CA LEU A 8 29.42 23.36 -11.26
C LEU A 8 28.49 22.37 -11.97
N ASN A 9 28.89 21.87 -13.13
CA ASN A 9 28.12 20.90 -13.90
C ASN A 9 28.13 19.50 -13.24
N LEU A 10 29.26 19.10 -12.64
CA LEU A 10 29.34 17.89 -11.82
C LEU A 10 28.52 18.00 -10.52
N SER A 11 28.61 19.12 -9.80
CA SER A 11 27.85 19.35 -8.57
C SER A 11 26.34 19.40 -8.83
N ARG A 12 25.90 20.06 -9.92
CA ARG A 12 24.50 20.08 -10.35
C ARG A 12 24.00 18.68 -10.74
N LYS A 13 24.79 17.91 -11.49
CA LYS A 13 24.47 16.50 -11.82
C LYS A 13 24.40 15.61 -10.57
N LYS A 14 25.31 15.79 -9.60
CA LYS A 14 25.28 15.08 -8.32
C LYS A 14 24.04 15.43 -7.51
N ASN A 15 23.65 16.70 -7.45
CA ASN A 15 22.43 17.13 -6.74
C ASN A 15 21.15 16.60 -7.41
N LEU A 16 21.06 16.60 -8.73
CA LEU A 16 19.94 15.99 -9.46
C LEU A 16 19.84 14.47 -9.21
N SER A 17 20.98 13.77 -9.19
CA SER A 17 21.03 12.34 -8.89
C SER A 17 20.65 12.02 -7.44
N ARG A 18 21.07 12.86 -6.48
CA ARG A 18 20.69 12.74 -5.07
C ARG A 18 19.19 12.97 -4.88
N ASN A 19 18.64 14.02 -5.48
CA ASN A 19 17.21 14.33 -5.40
C ASN A 19 16.37 13.19 -6.00
N ALA A 20 16.78 12.62 -7.13
CA ALA A 20 16.11 11.47 -7.71
C ALA A 20 16.20 10.21 -6.82
N ALA A 21 17.32 9.97 -6.15
CA ALA A 21 17.44 8.85 -5.21
C ALA A 21 16.56 9.04 -3.96
N VAL A 22 16.46 10.28 -3.46
CA VAL A 22 15.60 10.64 -2.32
C VAL A 22 14.13 10.45 -2.68
N GLU A 23 13.70 10.92 -3.86
CA GLU A 23 12.32 10.74 -4.35
C GLU A 23 11.91 9.26 -4.37
N ARG A 24 12.75 8.39 -4.95
CA ARG A 24 12.50 6.94 -4.99
C ARG A 24 12.36 6.34 -3.60
N LYS A 25 13.28 6.67 -2.69
CA LYS A 25 13.25 6.20 -1.31
C LYS A 25 12.01 6.69 -0.56
N ASN A 26 11.60 7.94 -0.79
CA ASN A 26 10.42 8.52 -0.17
C ASN A 26 9.14 7.80 -0.63
N LEU A 27 8.98 7.59 -1.95
CA LEU A 27 7.81 6.88 -2.48
C LEU A 27 7.72 5.44 -1.97
N ILE A 28 8.84 4.72 -1.90
CA ILE A 28 8.89 3.36 -1.34
C ILE A 28 8.57 3.37 0.16
N THR A 29 9.08 4.35 0.90
CA THR A 29 8.80 4.50 2.33
C THR A 29 7.31 4.76 2.58
N VAL A 30 6.70 5.63 1.78
CA VAL A 30 5.27 5.94 1.85
C VAL A 30 4.43 4.71 1.45
N CYS A 31 4.84 3.95 0.44
CA CYS A 31 4.22 2.67 0.11
C CYS A 31 4.28 1.68 1.27
N ARG A 32 5.43 1.59 1.96
CA ARG A 32 5.59 0.72 3.15
C ARG A 32 4.61 1.08 4.25
N PHE A 33 4.50 2.38 4.56
CA PHE A 33 3.56 2.84 5.57
C PHE A 33 2.11 2.61 5.14
N SER A 34 1.77 2.86 3.88
CA SER A 34 0.45 2.61 3.33
C SER A 34 0.03 1.14 3.43
N VAL A 35 0.91 0.21 3.06
CA VAL A 35 0.69 -1.24 3.24
C VAL A 35 0.48 -1.58 4.71
N LYS A 36 1.30 -1.03 5.62
CA LYS A 36 1.12 -1.24 7.05
C LYS A 36 -0.24 -0.73 7.53
N THR A 37 -0.64 0.47 7.11
CA THR A 37 -1.94 1.04 7.47
C THR A 37 -3.10 0.17 6.99
N LEU A 38 -3.01 -0.37 5.77
CA LEU A 38 -4.02 -1.31 5.24
C LEU A 38 -4.11 -2.59 6.06
N ILE A 39 -2.97 -3.19 6.41
CA ILE A 39 -2.92 -4.39 7.26
C ILE A 39 -3.55 -4.08 8.62
N ASP A 40 -3.14 -2.99 9.26
CA ASP A 40 -3.66 -2.59 10.57
C ASP A 40 -5.18 -2.32 10.52
N ARG A 41 -5.69 -1.74 9.42
CA ARG A 41 -7.13 -1.46 9.23
C ARG A 41 -7.94 -2.74 9.01
N SER A 42 -7.39 -3.68 8.25
CA SER A 42 -8.04 -4.95 7.89
C SER A 42 -8.37 -5.83 9.10
N CYS A 43 -7.67 -5.64 10.23
CA CYS A 43 -7.96 -6.32 11.49
C CYS A 43 -9.34 -5.99 12.08
N PHE A 44 -9.98 -4.91 11.61
CA PHE A 44 -11.24 -4.42 12.16
C PHE A 44 -12.43 -4.63 11.22
N GLU A 45 -12.21 -4.55 9.90
CA GLU A 45 -13.24 -4.71 8.89
C GLU A 45 -12.64 -5.06 7.52
N THR A 46 -13.49 -5.58 6.61
CA THR A 46 -13.14 -5.78 5.20
C THR A 46 -12.86 -4.44 4.52
N ILE A 47 -11.82 -4.36 3.69
CA ILE A 47 -11.47 -3.11 2.99
C ILE A 47 -12.29 -3.00 1.70
N ASP A 48 -13.09 -1.95 1.60
CA ASP A 48 -13.87 -1.61 0.40
C ASP A 48 -13.16 -0.58 -0.49
N ASP A 49 -13.79 -0.23 -1.62
CA ASP A 49 -13.21 0.65 -2.64
C ASP A 49 -13.29 2.14 -2.28
N SER A 50 -14.05 2.49 -1.24
CA SER A 50 -14.20 3.84 -0.71
C SER A 50 -13.24 4.15 0.43
N ALA A 51 -12.63 3.12 1.03
CA ALA A 51 -11.71 3.25 2.14
C ALA A 51 -10.53 4.18 1.78
N PRO A 52 -10.31 5.28 2.53
CA PRO A 52 -9.27 6.25 2.21
C PRO A 52 -7.86 5.63 2.24
N GLU A 53 -7.64 4.63 3.10
CA GLU A 53 -6.40 3.86 3.15
C GLU A 53 -6.13 3.14 1.82
N PHE A 54 -7.16 2.54 1.22
CA PHE A 54 -7.06 1.88 -0.07
C PHE A 54 -6.88 2.89 -1.21
N VAL A 55 -7.68 3.96 -1.24
CA VAL A 55 -7.57 5.00 -2.26
C VAL A 55 -6.15 5.57 -2.30
N ASN A 56 -5.58 5.86 -1.13
CA ASN A 56 -4.22 6.36 -1.04
C ASN A 56 -3.18 5.32 -1.48
N PHE A 57 -3.33 4.06 -1.04
CA PHE A 57 -2.46 2.97 -1.50
C PHE A 57 -2.48 2.80 -3.02
N ALA A 58 -3.66 2.81 -3.64
CA ALA A 58 -3.80 2.69 -5.08
C ALA A 58 -3.11 3.84 -5.81
N SER A 59 -3.24 5.08 -5.33
CA SER A 59 -2.52 6.24 -5.85
C SER A 59 -1.00 6.09 -5.74
N ILE A 60 -0.50 5.63 -4.58
CA ILE A 60 0.93 5.42 -4.35
C ILE A 60 1.48 4.35 -5.31
N LEU A 61 0.76 3.24 -5.47
CA LEU A 61 1.16 2.17 -6.37
C LEU A 61 1.14 2.61 -7.83
N GLU A 62 0.10 3.33 -8.26
CA GLU A 62 0.01 3.93 -9.60
C GLU A 62 1.19 4.87 -9.86
N GLN A 63 1.56 5.70 -8.88
CA GLN A 63 2.70 6.61 -8.98
C GLN A 63 4.03 5.86 -9.10
N ILE A 64 4.23 4.80 -8.29
CA ILE A 64 5.45 3.97 -8.36
C ILE A 64 5.56 3.28 -9.72
N LEU A 65 4.47 2.72 -10.23
CA LEU A 65 4.44 2.05 -11.53
C LEU A 65 4.49 3.04 -12.70
N SER A 66 4.17 4.31 -12.49
CA SER A 66 4.28 5.36 -13.52
C SER A 66 5.61 6.13 -13.46
N HIS A 67 6.40 5.94 -12.40
CA HIS A 67 7.64 6.68 -12.18
C HIS A 67 8.66 6.41 -13.30
N ARG A 68 8.95 7.45 -14.10
CA ARG A 68 9.85 7.41 -15.27
C ARG A 68 9.42 6.40 -16.34
N LEU A 69 8.11 6.23 -16.50
CA LEU A 69 7.55 5.47 -17.61
C LEU A 69 7.75 6.25 -18.92
N LYS A 70 8.30 5.59 -19.93
CA LYS A 70 8.52 6.17 -21.26
C LYS A 70 7.19 6.40 -21.96
N GLY A 71 7.09 7.53 -22.65
CA GLY A 71 6.02 7.78 -23.61
C GLY A 71 6.05 6.76 -24.75
N GLN A 72 4.92 6.60 -25.45
CA GLN A 72 4.88 5.87 -26.70
C GLN A 72 5.10 6.82 -27.86
N ILE A 73 6.18 6.60 -28.62
CA ILE A 73 6.40 7.32 -29.88
C ILE A 73 5.41 6.78 -30.91
N THR A 74 4.50 7.65 -31.36
CA THR A 74 3.57 7.35 -32.45
C THR A 74 4.30 7.37 -33.80
N TRP A 75 3.72 6.78 -34.84
CA TRP A 75 4.29 6.78 -36.21
C TRP A 75 4.62 8.18 -36.73
N PHE A 76 3.89 9.21 -36.25
CA PHE A 76 4.11 10.60 -36.60
C PHE A 76 5.21 11.29 -35.77
N GLY A 77 5.94 10.56 -34.93
CA GLY A 77 7.01 11.09 -34.08
C GLY A 77 6.53 11.81 -32.82
N TYR A 78 5.21 11.93 -32.61
CA TYR A 78 4.67 12.49 -31.36
C TYR A 78 4.71 11.47 -30.24
N GLU A 79 5.17 11.90 -29.05
CA GLU A 79 5.06 11.11 -27.83
C GLU A 79 3.63 11.16 -27.30
N SER A 80 2.96 10.01 -27.32
CA SER A 80 1.70 9.79 -26.62
C SER A 80 1.99 9.36 -25.17
N PRO A 81 1.22 9.86 -24.18
CA PRO A 81 1.28 9.35 -22.83
C PRO A 81 1.02 7.83 -22.82
N ARG A 82 1.88 7.09 -22.14
CA ARG A 82 1.70 5.66 -21.88
C ARG A 82 1.18 5.48 -20.45
N SER A 83 0.30 4.51 -20.23
CA SER A 83 -0.12 4.14 -18.87
C SER A 83 0.73 3.00 -18.34
N PHE A 84 0.89 2.90 -17.02
CA PHE A 84 1.50 1.73 -16.41
C PHE A 84 0.76 0.44 -16.77
N TRP A 85 -0.53 0.51 -17.10
CA TRP A 85 -1.30 -0.64 -17.59
C TRP A 85 -0.70 -1.26 -18.86
N ASP A 86 -0.20 -0.43 -19.78
CA ASP A 86 0.41 -0.92 -21.03
C ASP A 86 1.67 -1.75 -20.74
N TYR A 87 2.40 -1.41 -19.68
CA TYR A 87 3.51 -2.22 -19.17
C TYR A 87 3.02 -3.52 -18.53
N ILE A 88 2.08 -3.43 -17.58
CA ILE A 88 1.56 -4.59 -16.84
C ILE A 88 0.98 -5.64 -17.78
N ARG A 89 0.17 -5.22 -18.76
CA ARG A 89 -0.42 -6.11 -19.76
C ARG A 89 0.63 -6.96 -20.49
N VAL A 90 1.75 -6.36 -20.87
CA VAL A 90 2.83 -7.06 -21.60
C VAL A 90 3.67 -7.91 -20.64
N ALA A 91 4.14 -7.32 -19.53
CA ALA A 91 5.05 -7.96 -18.60
C ALA A 91 4.41 -9.13 -17.84
N CYS A 92 3.11 -9.05 -17.57
CA CYS A 92 2.36 -10.07 -16.86
C CYS A 92 1.61 -11.06 -17.77
N SER A 93 1.76 -10.96 -19.10
CA SER A 93 1.05 -11.81 -20.07
C SER A 93 1.24 -13.32 -19.86
N LYS A 94 2.35 -13.72 -19.22
CA LYS A 94 2.70 -15.12 -18.93
C LYS A 94 2.27 -15.59 -17.53
N VAL A 95 1.66 -14.73 -16.72
CA VAL A 95 1.15 -15.12 -15.41
C VAL A 95 -0.05 -16.06 -15.62
N PRO A 96 -0.02 -17.29 -15.07
CA PRO A 96 -1.09 -18.27 -15.28
C PRO A 96 -2.40 -17.77 -14.67
N HIS A 97 -3.53 -18.08 -15.32
CA HIS A 97 -4.87 -17.64 -14.87
C HIS A 97 -4.92 -16.12 -14.59
N SER A 98 -4.28 -15.31 -15.43
CA SER A 98 -4.26 -13.87 -15.19
C SER A 98 -5.59 -13.20 -15.53
N CYS A 99 -5.94 -12.14 -14.79
CA CYS A 99 -7.11 -11.33 -15.04
C CYS A 99 -6.94 -10.31 -16.18
N ILE A 100 -5.79 -10.32 -16.89
CA ILE A 100 -5.45 -9.34 -17.92
C ILE A 100 -6.47 -9.32 -19.05
N CYS A 101 -6.77 -10.49 -19.63
CA CYS A 101 -7.74 -10.60 -20.73
C CYS A 101 -9.13 -10.12 -20.30
N SER A 102 -9.57 -10.49 -19.10
CA SER A 102 -10.85 -10.05 -18.54
C SER A 102 -10.94 -8.53 -18.44
N ILE A 103 -9.86 -7.88 -18.00
CA ILE A 103 -9.78 -6.41 -17.87
C ILE A 103 -9.70 -5.74 -19.25
N GLU A 104 -9.00 -6.34 -20.21
CA GLU A 104 -8.92 -5.81 -21.58
C GLU A 104 -10.29 -5.74 -22.25
N ASN A 105 -11.16 -6.70 -21.95
CA ASN A 105 -12.50 -6.84 -22.53
C ASN A 105 -13.61 -6.13 -21.73
N MET A 106 -13.29 -5.34 -20.70
CA MET A 106 -14.31 -4.58 -19.97
C MET A 106 -14.89 -3.45 -20.83
N GLU A 107 -16.18 -3.54 -21.18
CA GLU A 107 -16.88 -2.54 -22.01
C GLU A 107 -16.99 -1.17 -21.32
N ASN A 108 -17.22 -1.16 -20.00
CA ASN A 108 -17.39 0.07 -19.21
C ASN A 108 -16.07 0.73 -18.79
N VAL A 109 -14.92 0.20 -19.25
CA VAL A 109 -13.58 0.65 -18.86
C VAL A 109 -12.71 0.76 -20.12
N SER A 110 -12.84 1.87 -20.83
CA SER A 110 -12.21 2.04 -22.15
C SER A 110 -10.76 2.54 -22.06
N SER A 111 -10.45 3.42 -21.11
CA SER A 111 -9.13 4.05 -21.02
C SER A 111 -8.06 3.11 -20.45
N SER A 112 -6.82 3.23 -20.95
CA SER A 112 -5.69 2.43 -20.44
C SER A 112 -5.46 2.65 -18.93
N ARG A 113 -5.67 3.89 -18.45
CA ARG A 113 -5.57 4.24 -17.03
C ARG A 113 -6.65 3.58 -16.18
N ALA A 114 -7.90 3.63 -16.62
CA ALA A 114 -9.01 2.99 -15.92
C ALA A 114 -8.82 1.46 -15.88
N LYS A 115 -8.28 0.86 -16.95
CA LYS A 115 -7.90 -0.56 -16.96
C LYS A 115 -6.79 -0.86 -15.93
N GLY A 116 -5.77 -0.02 -15.84
CA GLY A 116 -4.74 -0.14 -14.79
C GLY A 116 -5.31 -0.09 -13.37
N ARG A 117 -6.27 0.81 -13.13
CA ARG A 117 -6.95 0.94 -11.83
C ARG A 117 -7.91 -0.20 -11.53
N ALA A 118 -8.59 -0.73 -12.54
CA ALA A 118 -9.37 -1.96 -12.45
C ALA A 118 -8.47 -3.14 -12.10
N TRP A 119 -7.30 -3.23 -12.74
CA TRP A 119 -6.32 -4.27 -12.48
C TRP A 119 -5.82 -4.29 -11.04
N ILE A 120 -5.48 -3.13 -10.46
CA ILE A 120 -5.08 -3.06 -9.05
C ILE A 120 -6.17 -3.68 -8.15
N ARG A 121 -7.43 -3.31 -8.39
CA ARG A 121 -8.59 -3.82 -7.62
C ARG A 121 -8.74 -5.33 -7.77
N VAL A 122 -8.78 -5.84 -9.01
CA VAL A 122 -8.96 -7.27 -9.29
C VAL A 122 -7.79 -8.09 -8.74
N ALA A 123 -6.55 -7.64 -8.95
CA ALA A 123 -5.36 -8.34 -8.48
C ALA A 123 -5.27 -8.40 -6.94
N LEU A 124 -5.77 -7.39 -6.24
CA LEU A 124 -5.90 -7.40 -4.78
C LEU A 124 -6.99 -8.34 -4.29
N MET A 125 -8.18 -8.33 -4.92
CA MET A 125 -9.26 -9.27 -4.59
C MET A 125 -8.87 -10.73 -4.84
N GLU A 126 -8.10 -10.99 -5.90
CA GLU A 126 -7.53 -12.31 -6.19
C GLU A 126 -6.38 -12.69 -5.24
N LYS A 127 -5.87 -11.76 -4.42
CA LYS A 127 -4.70 -11.93 -3.55
C LYS A 127 -3.41 -12.26 -4.30
N ARG A 128 -3.25 -11.67 -5.50
CA ARG A 128 -2.17 -11.98 -6.46
C ARG A 128 -1.37 -10.78 -6.92
N LEU A 129 -1.65 -9.58 -6.39
CA LEU A 129 -0.92 -8.36 -6.78
C LEU A 129 0.61 -8.51 -6.68
N SER A 130 1.10 -9.11 -5.59
CA SER A 130 2.53 -9.37 -5.38
C SER A 130 3.13 -10.34 -6.40
N GLU A 131 2.37 -11.37 -6.80
CA GLU A 131 2.77 -12.32 -7.85
C GLU A 131 2.94 -11.62 -9.19
N TYR A 132 1.96 -10.80 -9.59
CA TYR A 132 2.04 -10.03 -10.84
C TYR A 132 3.24 -9.09 -10.86
N ILE A 133 3.43 -8.29 -9.80
CA ILE A 133 4.56 -7.36 -9.73
C ILE A 133 5.89 -8.11 -9.75
N THR A 134 6.00 -9.22 -9.01
CA THR A 134 7.21 -10.07 -9.04
C THR A 134 7.49 -10.62 -10.43
N ALA A 135 6.46 -11.12 -11.13
CA ALA A 135 6.59 -11.63 -12.49
C ALA A 135 7.02 -10.54 -13.47
N ALA A 136 6.43 -9.34 -13.37
CA ALA A 136 6.78 -8.21 -14.21
C ALA A 136 8.24 -7.76 -14.01
N LEU A 137 8.70 -7.68 -12.76
CA LEU A 137 10.08 -7.29 -12.42
C LEU A 137 11.12 -8.34 -12.85
N ARG A 138 10.73 -9.61 -12.97
CA ARG A 138 11.60 -10.68 -13.50
C ARG A 138 11.83 -10.55 -15.01
N ASP A 139 10.87 -10.01 -15.77
CA ASP A 139 11.06 -9.74 -17.20
C ASP A 139 11.78 -8.40 -17.43
N PHE A 140 13.03 -8.35 -17.01
CA PHE A 140 13.87 -7.14 -17.08
C PHE A 140 14.00 -6.57 -18.50
N LYS A 141 13.94 -7.43 -19.54
CA LYS A 141 13.98 -7.00 -20.94
C LYS A 141 12.76 -6.16 -21.29
N THR A 142 11.57 -6.60 -20.88
CA THR A 142 10.33 -5.84 -21.06
C THR A 142 10.35 -4.59 -20.20
N THR A 143 10.67 -4.68 -18.90
CA THR A 143 10.73 -3.50 -18.00
C THR A 143 11.64 -2.41 -18.56
N ARG A 144 12.85 -2.73 -19.03
CA ARG A 144 13.79 -1.74 -19.59
C ARG A 144 13.29 -1.05 -20.86
N ARG A 145 12.40 -1.70 -21.63
CA ARG A 145 11.76 -1.08 -22.82
C ARG A 145 10.73 -0.03 -22.42
N PHE A 146 10.08 -0.19 -21.27
CA PHE A 146 9.00 0.68 -20.81
C PHE A 146 9.48 1.83 -19.92
N TYR A 147 10.62 1.72 -19.25
CA TYR A 147 11.08 2.71 -18.28
C TYR A 147 12.43 3.32 -18.63
N ASP A 148 12.62 4.59 -18.26
CA ASP A 148 13.92 5.27 -18.31
C ASP A 148 14.83 4.87 -17.16
N ASP A 149 16.14 5.08 -17.36
CA ASP A 149 17.14 4.79 -16.34
C ASP A 149 16.85 5.57 -15.05
N GLY A 150 17.05 4.89 -13.92
CA GLY A 150 16.70 5.41 -12.60
C GLY A 150 15.22 5.31 -12.26
N ALA A 151 14.39 4.57 -13.01
CA ALA A 151 13.04 4.23 -12.56
C ALA A 151 13.05 3.34 -11.31
N ILE A 152 12.03 3.47 -10.44
CA ILE A 152 11.91 2.66 -9.22
C ILE A 152 11.91 1.16 -9.55
N VAL A 153 11.15 0.76 -10.58
CA VAL A 153 11.02 -0.64 -11.02
C VAL A 153 12.30 -1.22 -11.64
N LEU A 154 13.29 -0.38 -11.96
CA LEU A 154 14.63 -0.80 -12.43
C LEU A 154 15.69 -0.71 -11.33
N GLY A 155 15.34 -0.14 -10.16
CA GLY A 155 16.25 0.04 -9.02
C GLY A 155 16.20 -1.11 -8.02
N GLU A 156 17.07 -1.04 -7.02
CA GLU A 156 17.11 -1.97 -5.88
C GLU A 156 15.79 -1.94 -5.08
N GLU A 157 15.08 -0.82 -5.15
CA GLU A 157 13.77 -0.59 -4.58
C GLU A 157 12.68 -1.54 -5.07
N ALA A 158 12.82 -2.09 -6.27
CA ALA A 158 11.82 -2.95 -6.89
C ALA A 158 11.58 -4.24 -6.06
N ASN A 159 12.64 -4.81 -5.48
CA ASN A 159 12.52 -6.00 -4.64
C ASN A 159 11.82 -5.68 -3.31
N MET A 160 12.08 -4.50 -2.74
CA MET A 160 11.38 -4.02 -1.55
C MET A 160 9.89 -3.85 -1.84
N LEU A 161 9.54 -3.27 -3.00
CA LEU A 161 8.14 -3.15 -3.44
C LEU A 161 7.44 -4.51 -3.48
N ALA A 162 8.01 -5.50 -4.18
CA ALA A 162 7.44 -6.85 -4.25
C ALA A 162 7.26 -7.48 -2.86
N GLY A 163 8.27 -7.35 -1.99
CA GLY A 163 8.24 -7.83 -0.61
C GLY A 163 7.14 -7.20 0.25
N MET A 164 6.92 -5.89 0.11
CA MET A 164 5.84 -5.19 0.83
C MET A 164 4.46 -5.64 0.35
N LEU A 165 4.28 -5.80 -0.97
CA LEU A 165 2.99 -6.20 -1.55
C LEU A 165 2.56 -7.61 -1.16
N LEU A 166 3.48 -8.50 -0.79
CA LEU A 166 3.17 -9.83 -0.26
C LEU A 166 2.29 -9.77 1.00
N GLY A 167 2.48 -8.76 1.84
CA GLY A 167 1.68 -8.58 3.07
C GLY A 167 0.19 -8.34 2.80
N LEU A 168 -0.16 -7.82 1.62
CA LEU A 168 -1.55 -7.54 1.23
C LEU A 168 -2.34 -8.83 0.93
N ASN A 169 -1.68 -9.97 0.69
CA ASN A 169 -2.37 -11.24 0.45
C ASN A 169 -3.15 -11.72 1.70
N ALA A 170 -2.82 -11.21 2.89
CA ALA A 170 -3.53 -11.53 4.13
C ALA A 170 -4.84 -10.73 4.30
N ILE A 171 -5.09 -9.73 3.46
CA ILE A 171 -6.24 -8.83 3.58
C ILE A 171 -7.38 -9.34 2.69
N ASP A 172 -8.61 -9.24 3.20
CA ASP A 172 -9.83 -9.48 2.43
C ASP A 172 -10.36 -8.15 1.86
N PHE A 173 -10.20 -7.98 0.55
CA PHE A 173 -10.70 -6.83 -0.20
C PHE A 173 -12.05 -7.14 -0.84
N SER A 174 -12.97 -6.18 -0.83
CA SER A 174 -14.28 -6.29 -1.46
C SER A 174 -14.59 -5.02 -2.26
N PHE A 175 -14.27 -5.01 -3.55
CA PHE A 175 -14.42 -3.84 -4.41
C PHE A 175 -15.59 -3.95 -5.39
N CYS A 176 -16.26 -2.82 -5.63
CA CYS A 176 -17.26 -2.67 -6.67
C CYS A 176 -16.63 -2.07 -7.93
N LEU A 177 -16.49 -2.86 -9.00
CA LEU A 177 -16.00 -2.35 -10.29
C LEU A 177 -17.13 -1.63 -11.04
N LYS A 178 -17.43 -0.38 -10.67
CA LYS A 178 -18.34 0.48 -11.45
C LYS A 178 -17.52 1.35 -12.40
N GLY A 179 -17.75 1.21 -13.71
CA GLY A 179 -16.90 1.80 -14.77
C GLY A 179 -16.67 3.30 -14.68
N GLU A 180 -17.66 4.07 -14.20
CA GLU A 180 -17.60 5.54 -14.12
C GLU A 180 -16.60 6.08 -13.08
N GLY A 181 -16.21 5.28 -12.08
CA GLY A 181 -15.33 5.73 -10.99
C GLY A 181 -13.84 5.50 -11.21
N LEU A 182 -13.45 4.80 -12.28
CA LEU A 182 -12.07 4.33 -12.47
C LEU A 182 -11.18 5.36 -13.18
N ASP A 183 -11.73 6.25 -14.01
CA ASP A 183 -10.92 7.23 -14.74
C ASP A 183 -10.30 8.29 -13.83
N GLY A 184 -11.02 8.71 -12.78
CA GLY A 184 -10.57 9.60 -11.68
C GLY A 184 -9.68 10.80 -12.08
N SER A 185 -9.00 11.40 -11.11
CA SER A 185 -8.04 12.49 -11.38
C SER A 185 -6.71 11.95 -11.91
N PHE A 186 -6.02 12.74 -12.73
CA PHE A 186 -4.66 12.46 -13.19
C PHE A 186 -3.79 13.73 -13.06
N PRO A 187 -2.60 13.67 -12.42
CA PRO A 187 -1.99 12.50 -11.77
C PRO A 187 -2.75 12.03 -10.53
N ALA A 188 -2.49 10.79 -10.08
CA ALA A 188 -3.10 10.26 -8.86
C ALA A 188 -2.66 11.09 -7.65
N VAL A 189 -3.63 11.56 -6.86
CA VAL A 189 -3.35 12.38 -5.68
C VAL A 189 -3.00 11.46 -4.51
N ILE A 190 -1.84 11.71 -3.88
CA ILE A 190 -1.37 10.98 -2.69
C ILE A 190 -1.53 11.90 -1.50
N ASP A 191 -2.26 11.43 -0.48
CA ASP A 191 -2.31 12.09 0.81
C ASP A 191 -1.12 11.64 1.67
N TYR A 192 -0.17 12.55 1.88
CA TYR A 192 1.00 12.31 2.70
C TYR A 192 0.75 12.58 4.19
N THR A 193 -0.31 13.28 4.54
CA THR A 193 -0.64 13.67 5.93
C THR A 193 -0.51 12.52 6.93
N PRO A 194 -1.04 11.31 6.69
CA PRO A 194 -0.90 10.19 7.65
C PRO A 194 0.54 9.69 7.84
N TYR A 195 1.47 10.05 6.95
CA TYR A 195 2.86 9.59 6.96
C TYR A 195 3.84 10.68 7.40
N LEU A 196 3.40 11.92 7.48
CA LEU A 196 4.19 13.01 8.02
C LEU A 196 4.24 12.88 9.54
N LYS A 197 5.32 12.28 10.05
CA LYS A 197 5.68 12.46 11.45
C LYS A 197 6.23 13.87 11.58
N PHE A 198 5.55 14.72 12.35
CA PHE A 198 6.07 16.01 12.76
C PHE A 198 7.19 15.77 13.78
N THR A 199 8.37 15.39 13.30
CA THR A 199 9.59 15.41 14.10
C THR A 199 10.20 16.77 13.86
N GLN A 200 10.08 17.68 14.84
CA GLN A 200 10.99 18.82 14.92
C GLN A 200 12.36 18.25 15.29
N SER A 201 13.05 17.67 14.31
CA SER A 201 14.46 17.31 14.44
C SER A 201 15.24 18.61 14.55
N SER A 202 16.07 18.73 15.58
CA SER A 202 17.01 19.85 15.78
C SER A 202 17.87 20.13 14.54
N ASP A 203 18.07 19.12 13.69
CA ASP A 203 18.82 19.24 12.42
C ASP A 203 18.08 20.08 11.36
N SER A 204 16.76 20.20 11.43
CA SER A 204 15.97 21.04 10.53
C SER A 204 16.14 22.53 10.86
N ILE A 205 16.39 22.87 12.13
CA ILE A 205 16.71 24.24 12.55
C ILE A 205 18.12 24.62 12.06
N SER A 206 19.02 23.63 11.94
CA SER A 206 20.41 23.86 11.52
C SER A 206 20.56 24.18 10.02
N SER A 207 19.70 23.62 9.16
CA SER A 207 19.72 23.93 7.72
C SER A 207 19.23 25.36 7.43
N ASP A 208 18.29 25.86 8.24
CA ASP A 208 17.66 27.16 8.03
C ASP A 208 18.53 28.30 8.60
N GLU A 209 19.29 28.05 9.68
CA GLU A 209 20.25 29.01 10.23
C GLU A 209 21.47 29.21 9.32
N GLU A 210 21.92 28.20 8.58
CA GLU A 210 23.09 28.33 7.69
C GLU A 210 22.75 29.15 6.44
N GLU A 211 21.51 29.05 5.94
CA GLU A 211 21.01 29.89 4.84
C GLU A 211 20.76 31.34 5.30
N LEU A 212 20.25 31.56 6.53
CA LEU A 212 20.07 32.89 7.12
C LEU A 212 21.39 33.57 7.52
N ARG A 213 22.43 32.80 7.89
CA ARG A 213 23.80 33.32 8.10
C ARG A 213 24.44 33.85 6.84
N THR A 214 23.96 33.46 5.66
CA THR A 214 24.52 33.89 4.38
C THR A 214 23.92 35.23 3.89
N LEU A 215 22.81 35.72 4.48
CA LEU A 215 22.13 36.95 4.05
C LEU A 215 21.91 38.01 5.15
N GLY A 216 22.30 37.76 6.40
CA GLY A 216 22.03 38.66 7.52
C GLY A 216 23.29 39.19 8.21
N SER A 217 23.89 40.25 7.68
CA SER A 217 24.88 41.05 8.42
C SER A 217 24.26 42.39 8.82
N SER A 218 23.70 42.49 10.03
CA SER A 218 23.69 43.67 10.92
C SER A 218 22.64 43.54 12.04
N GLY A 219 23.06 43.76 13.30
CA GLY A 219 22.18 44.24 14.38
C GLY A 219 21.92 43.28 15.57
N SER A 220 22.83 43.32 16.54
CA SER A 220 22.58 43.43 18.00
C SER A 220 21.60 42.52 18.77
N GLU A 221 22.20 41.88 19.81
CA GLU A 221 21.77 41.62 21.20
C GLU A 221 20.68 40.58 21.62
N SER A 222 21.20 39.55 22.31
CA SER A 222 20.69 38.76 23.44
C SER A 222 19.20 38.44 23.58
N SER A 223 18.85 37.15 23.54
CA SER A 223 18.10 36.47 24.62
C SER A 223 18.22 34.94 24.50
N THR A 224 18.70 34.25 25.55
CA THR A 224 18.33 32.84 25.82
C THR A 224 16.92 32.82 26.41
N PRO A 225 16.12 31.74 26.21
CA PRO A 225 15.99 30.82 27.34
C PRO A 225 15.82 29.34 27.00
N GLU A 226 16.22 28.58 28.01
CA GLU A 226 15.98 27.18 28.34
C GLU A 226 14.55 26.66 28.06
N ASN A 227 14.42 25.46 27.49
CA ASN A 227 13.65 24.38 28.14
C ASN A 227 13.99 23.01 27.56
N ILE A 228 14.65 22.19 28.37
CA ILE A 228 14.88 20.76 28.15
C ILE A 228 13.60 20.03 28.58
N GLY A 229 12.80 19.58 27.61
CA GLY A 229 11.73 18.59 27.84
C GLY A 229 12.23 17.19 27.44
N PRO A 230 11.90 16.13 28.21
CA PRO A 230 12.40 14.80 27.92
C PRO A 230 11.88 14.26 26.58
N PRO A 231 12.59 13.32 25.93
CA PRO A 231 12.15 12.74 24.66
C PRO A 231 10.80 12.06 24.87
N PHE A 232 9.80 12.51 24.12
CA PHE A 232 8.48 11.89 24.14
C PHE A 232 8.60 10.46 23.60
N ILE A 233 8.55 9.51 24.53
CA ILE A 233 8.58 8.07 24.28
C ILE A 233 7.47 7.74 23.28
N MET A 234 7.84 7.09 22.17
CA MET A 234 6.89 6.56 21.21
C MET A 234 5.98 5.55 21.93
N ASP A 235 4.67 5.77 21.89
CA ASP A 235 3.63 4.99 22.58
C ASP A 235 3.57 3.53 22.07
N GLU A 236 4.50 2.70 22.55
CA GLU A 236 4.49 1.24 22.39
C GLU A 236 3.22 0.62 23.01
N ASN A 237 2.58 1.35 23.93
CA ASN A 237 1.35 0.93 24.58
C ASN A 237 0.13 1.09 23.65
N SER A 238 0.22 1.82 22.53
CA SER A 238 -0.89 2.00 21.58
C SER A 238 -1.34 0.67 20.95
N TRP A 239 -0.37 -0.16 20.55
CA TRP A 239 -0.64 -1.47 19.96
C TRP A 239 -1.19 -2.44 21.00
N TYR A 240 -0.58 -2.49 22.18
CA TYR A 240 -1.06 -3.30 23.29
C TYR A 240 -2.50 -2.93 23.69
N ASN A 241 -2.79 -1.63 23.76
CA ASN A 241 -4.13 -1.12 24.08
C ASN A 241 -5.15 -1.41 22.96
N LYS A 242 -4.74 -1.37 21.68
CA LYS A 242 -5.57 -1.80 20.54
C LYS A 242 -5.84 -3.30 20.58
N CYS A 243 -4.82 -4.12 20.84
CA CYS A 243 -4.93 -5.58 20.94
C CYS A 243 -5.87 -5.98 22.08
N LYS A 244 -5.73 -5.33 23.24
CA LYS A 244 -6.62 -5.50 24.40
C LYS A 244 -8.07 -5.10 24.09
N ARG A 245 -8.28 -4.04 23.29
CA ARG A 245 -9.62 -3.60 22.86
C ARG A 245 -10.28 -4.58 21.89
N VAL A 246 -9.50 -5.19 20.99
CA VAL A 246 -9.96 -6.25 20.09
C VAL A 246 -10.35 -7.50 20.88
N GLU A 247 -9.49 -7.93 21.81
CA GLU A 247 -9.76 -9.06 22.71
C GLU A 247 -11.05 -8.84 23.53
N GLN A 248 -11.25 -7.63 24.04
CA GLN A 248 -12.44 -7.28 24.83
C GLN A 248 -13.72 -7.26 23.97
N LYS A 249 -13.66 -6.77 22.72
CA LYS A 249 -14.79 -6.84 21.77
C LYS A 249 -15.13 -8.29 21.41
N TYR A 250 -14.12 -9.15 21.20
CA TYR A 250 -14.33 -10.57 20.93
C TYR A 250 -14.96 -11.30 22.13
N ARG A 251 -14.49 -10.99 23.35
CA ARG A 251 -15.05 -11.54 24.60
C ARG A 251 -16.52 -11.17 24.78
N LEU A 252 -16.87 -9.90 24.54
CA LEU A 252 -18.26 -9.43 24.57
C LEU A 252 -19.13 -10.09 23.49
N ALA A 253 -18.59 -10.33 22.29
CA ALA A 253 -19.30 -11.04 21.22
C ALA A 253 -19.55 -12.53 21.56
N LEU A 254 -18.63 -13.17 22.29
CA LEU A 254 -18.82 -14.52 22.82
C LEU A 254 -19.86 -14.57 23.95
N GLU A 255 -19.94 -13.54 24.79
CA GLU A 255 -20.94 -13.44 25.87
C GLU A 255 -22.35 -13.10 25.38
N GLN A 256 -22.49 -12.47 24.21
CA GLN A 256 -23.80 -12.24 23.57
C GLN A 256 -24.35 -13.49 22.85
N LYS A 257 -23.50 -14.46 22.49
CA LYS A 257 -23.94 -15.74 21.91
C LYS A 257 -24.91 -16.53 22.81
N PRO A 258 -24.68 -16.74 24.13
CA PRO A 258 -25.61 -17.51 24.96
C PRO A 258 -26.97 -16.84 25.19
N ILE A 259 -27.12 -15.52 24.95
CA ILE A 259 -28.40 -14.81 25.11
C ILE A 259 -29.30 -15.05 23.88
N ALA A 260 -28.72 -15.07 22.67
CA ALA A 260 -29.46 -15.40 21.45
C ALA A 260 -29.90 -16.88 21.42
N THR A 261 -29.05 -17.81 21.89
CA THR A 261 -29.39 -19.24 21.91
C THR A 261 -30.39 -19.60 23.03
N ARG A 262 -30.39 -18.87 24.18
CA ARG A 262 -31.43 -19.04 25.22
C ARG A 262 -32.78 -18.45 24.84
N CYS A 263 -32.83 -17.34 24.11
CA CYS A 263 -34.08 -16.78 23.62
C CYS A 263 -34.77 -17.71 22.60
N SER A 264 -34.01 -18.46 21.81
CA SER A 264 -34.57 -19.43 20.86
C SER A 264 -35.07 -20.72 21.53
N GLN A 265 -34.50 -21.14 22.66
CA GLN A 265 -34.93 -22.36 23.38
C GLN A 265 -36.15 -22.16 24.29
N ARG A 266 -36.54 -20.91 24.60
CA ARG A 266 -37.73 -20.62 25.42
C ARG A 266 -39.04 -20.53 24.63
N GLN A 267 -38.99 -20.56 23.29
CA GLN A 267 -40.19 -20.51 22.42
C GLN A 267 -40.48 -21.81 21.65
N GLY A 268 -39.62 -22.84 21.75
CA GLY A 268 -39.77 -24.09 20.98
C GLY A 268 -40.01 -25.32 21.84
N GLY A 269 -41.14 -25.37 22.55
CA GLY A 269 -41.52 -26.54 23.35
C GLY A 269 -42.93 -27.02 23.03
N THR A 270 -43.06 -27.91 22.04
CA THR A 270 -43.84 -29.18 22.11
C THR A 270 -43.97 -29.84 20.72
N SER A 271 -43.80 -31.17 20.72
CA SER A 271 -44.13 -32.19 19.70
C SER A 271 -43.06 -32.61 18.66
N THR A 272 -42.70 -33.89 18.73
CA THR A 272 -41.97 -34.75 17.77
C THR A 272 -42.91 -35.87 17.29
N PRO A 273 -42.55 -36.76 16.33
CA PRO A 273 -41.70 -36.63 15.14
C PRO A 273 -42.29 -37.31 13.87
N ARG A 274 -41.78 -37.02 12.66
CA ARG A 274 -41.49 -38.02 11.59
C ARG A 274 -40.99 -37.36 10.30
N GLY A 275 -39.92 -37.94 9.72
CA GLY A 275 -39.67 -37.92 8.27
C GLY A 275 -38.47 -37.10 7.81
N GLY A 276 -37.39 -37.81 7.46
CA GLY A 276 -36.54 -37.58 6.28
C GLY A 276 -35.96 -36.20 5.97
N VAL A 277 -34.62 -36.11 6.01
CA VAL A 277 -33.69 -35.60 4.98
C VAL A 277 -32.45 -35.07 5.72
N ALA A 278 -31.31 -35.72 5.51
CA ALA A 278 -30.02 -35.24 5.99
C ALA A 278 -29.66 -33.94 5.24
N ARG A 279 -29.93 -32.79 5.84
CA ARG A 279 -29.27 -31.53 5.48
C ARG A 279 -27.87 -31.57 6.07
N GLN A 280 -26.86 -31.52 5.22
CA GLN A 280 -25.54 -31.04 5.62
C GLN A 280 -25.69 -29.55 5.93
N ASP A 281 -26.02 -29.22 7.18
CA ASP A 281 -25.84 -27.87 7.69
C ASP A 281 -24.33 -27.65 7.84
N SER A 282 -23.71 -27.14 6.78
CA SER A 282 -22.42 -26.45 6.87
C SER A 282 -22.64 -25.18 7.68
N SER A 283 -22.60 -25.32 9.01
CA SER A 283 -22.79 -24.22 9.94
C SER A 283 -21.73 -23.14 9.70
N PRO A 284 -22.11 -21.84 9.61
CA PRO A 284 -21.17 -20.73 9.45
C PRO A 284 -20.05 -20.76 10.50
N ALA A 285 -20.32 -21.31 11.69
CA ALA A 285 -19.36 -21.47 12.78
C ALA A 285 -18.13 -22.30 12.39
N ALA A 286 -18.29 -23.37 11.60
CA ALA A 286 -17.17 -24.20 11.16
C ALA A 286 -16.27 -23.46 10.14
N ALA A 287 -16.86 -22.58 9.33
CA ALA A 287 -16.13 -21.73 8.40
C ALA A 287 -15.40 -20.59 9.14
N THR A 288 -16.04 -19.97 10.14
CA THR A 288 -15.42 -18.92 10.96
C THR A 288 -14.29 -19.47 11.84
N ASP A 289 -14.47 -20.66 12.45
CA ASP A 289 -13.43 -21.30 13.25
C ASP A 289 -12.21 -21.72 12.39
N ALA A 290 -12.45 -22.16 11.14
CA ALA A 290 -11.37 -22.46 10.19
C ALA A 290 -10.59 -21.20 9.75
N ILE A 291 -11.27 -20.04 9.65
CA ILE A 291 -10.62 -18.76 9.33
C ILE A 291 -9.81 -18.26 10.52
N VAL A 292 -10.37 -18.32 11.74
CA VAL A 292 -9.66 -17.92 12.98
C VAL A 292 -8.45 -18.82 13.23
N ALA A 293 -8.58 -20.13 13.05
CA ALA A 293 -7.45 -21.06 13.17
C ALA A 293 -6.35 -20.78 12.12
N ARG A 294 -6.73 -20.43 10.89
CA ARG A 294 -5.77 -20.03 9.83
C ARG A 294 -5.11 -18.68 10.12
N MET A 295 -5.84 -17.75 10.75
CA MET A 295 -5.32 -16.43 11.09
C MET A 295 -4.28 -16.54 12.23
N VAL A 296 -4.57 -17.33 13.26
CA VAL A 296 -3.66 -17.62 14.38
C VAL A 296 -2.40 -18.35 13.89
N ASP A 297 -2.56 -19.39 13.06
CA ASP A 297 -1.45 -20.15 12.47
C ASP A 297 -0.64 -19.32 11.43
N SER A 298 -1.24 -18.27 10.86
CA SER A 298 -0.52 -17.31 10.01
C SER A 298 0.25 -16.28 10.81
N THR A 299 -0.30 -15.77 11.92
CA THR A 299 0.43 -14.86 12.83
C THR A 299 1.57 -15.58 13.55
N ASP A 300 1.41 -16.82 14.00
CA ASP A 300 2.49 -17.58 14.62
C ASP A 300 3.62 -17.88 13.63
N ARG A 301 3.29 -18.22 12.38
CA ARG A 301 4.31 -18.43 11.34
C ARG A 301 4.94 -17.14 10.81
N ALA A 302 4.25 -16.00 10.89
CA ALA A 302 4.80 -14.71 10.53
C ALA A 302 5.73 -14.18 11.63
N MET A 303 5.33 -14.30 12.89
CA MET A 303 6.12 -13.92 14.06
C MET A 303 7.34 -14.85 14.24
N GLY A 304 7.18 -16.16 14.04
CA GLY A 304 8.30 -17.11 14.08
C GLY A 304 9.34 -16.90 12.97
N ARG A 305 8.94 -16.43 11.79
CA ARG A 305 9.86 -16.10 10.69
C ARG A 305 10.56 -14.76 10.87
N LEU A 306 9.89 -13.79 11.52
CA LEU A 306 10.49 -12.51 11.88
C LEU A 306 11.51 -12.65 13.03
N TRP A 307 11.29 -13.58 13.95
CA TRP A 307 12.23 -13.83 15.05
C TRP A 307 13.46 -14.66 14.63
N SER A 308 13.37 -15.42 13.53
CA SER A 308 14.52 -16.15 12.95
C SER A 308 15.39 -15.29 12.02
N MET A 309 14.98 -14.04 11.72
CA MET A 309 15.71 -13.10 10.86
C MET A 309 16.35 -11.94 11.64
N LEU A 310 16.22 -11.94 12.97
CA LEU A 310 16.96 -11.10 13.91
C LEU A 310 18.02 -11.95 14.63
#